data_AF-A0A954F8L0-F1
#
_entry.id   AF-A0A954F8L0-F1
#
_cell.length_a   1.000
_cell.length_b   1.000
_cell.length_c   1.000
_cell.angle_alpha   90.00
_cell.angle_beta   90.00
_cell.angle_gamma   90.00
#
_symmetry.space_group_name_H-M   'P 1'
#
loop_
_entity.id
_entity.type
_entity.pdbx_description
1 polymer ?
#
loop_
_entity_poly.entity_id
_entity_poly.type
_entity_poly.pdbx_seq_one_letter_code
_entity_poly.pdbx_strand_id
1 'polypeptide(L)'
;MRKEVPTAIQLSILALTCGPLAGQVGQAGSTGQADPLQGYDVVWESPSQDSSQSMPCGGGDIGLNVWVEGGEVLFYMQRSGSLAENNEYLKLGRVRLRLDPNPFAGSDSTFRQELKLREGLVEIHGG
;
A
#
# COMPACT_ATOMS: atom_id res chain seq x y z
N MET A 1 18.81 -29.74 -9.03
CA MET A 1 19.23 -28.33 -9.00
C MET A 1 17.99 -27.50 -8.63
N ARG A 2 17.73 -27.32 -7.33
CA ARG A 2 16.60 -26.51 -6.85
C ARG A 2 17.05 -25.05 -6.96
N LYS A 3 16.42 -24.27 -7.84
CA LYS A 3 16.62 -22.82 -7.85
C LYS A 3 16.03 -22.29 -6.55
N GLU A 4 16.83 -21.61 -5.76
CA GLU A 4 16.33 -20.85 -4.62
C GLU A 4 15.41 -19.77 -5.20
N VAL A 5 14.10 -19.93 -4.98
CA VAL A 5 13.11 -18.91 -5.32
C VAL A 5 13.17 -17.91 -4.16
N PRO A 6 13.40 -16.61 -4.41
CA PRO A 6 13.36 -15.63 -3.35
C PRO A 6 11.95 -15.60 -2.78
N THR A 7 11.81 -16.08 -1.54
CA THR A 7 10.52 -16.25 -0.85
C THR A 7 9.95 -14.88 -0.45
N ALA A 8 10.81 -13.93 -0.08
CA ALA A 8 10.40 -12.59 0.33
C ALA A 8 10.07 -11.66 -0.86
N ILE A 9 8.84 -11.12 -0.88
CA ILE A 9 8.38 -10.13 -1.86
C ILE A 9 7.94 -8.85 -1.14
N GLN A 10 8.32 -7.69 -1.68
CA GLN A 10 7.86 -6.37 -1.24
C GLN A 10 7.04 -5.72 -2.37
N LEU A 11 5.82 -5.30 -2.03
CA LEU A 11 4.91 -4.59 -2.91
C LEU A 11 4.66 -3.18 -2.36
N SER A 12 5.08 -2.16 -3.10
CA SER A 12 4.82 -0.76 -2.75
C SER A 12 3.65 -0.24 -3.60
N ILE A 13 2.57 0.18 -2.95
CA ILE A 13 1.39 0.77 -3.59
C ILE A 13 1.43 2.28 -3.39
N LEU A 14 1.54 2.99 -4.51
CA LEU A 14 1.53 4.45 -4.57
C LEU A 14 0.41 4.90 -5.52
N ALA A 15 -0.46 5.78 -5.03
CA ALA A 15 -1.37 6.51 -5.89
C ALA A 15 -0.57 7.57 -6.67
N LEU A 16 -0.42 7.38 -7.99
CA LEU A 16 0.41 8.23 -8.84
C LEU A 16 -0.02 9.69 -8.74
N THR A 17 0.93 10.56 -8.39
CA THR A 17 0.79 12.01 -8.59
C THR A 17 1.16 12.35 -10.04
N CYS A 18 0.40 13.23 -10.69
CA CYS A 18 0.75 13.72 -12.02
C CYS A 18 1.88 14.76 -11.90
N GLY A 19 3.14 14.35 -12.11
CA GLY A 19 4.34 15.21 -12.19
C GLY A 19 5.56 14.38 -12.66
N PRO A 20 6.53 14.95 -13.40
CA PRO A 20 7.21 14.23 -14.49
C PRO A 20 8.24 13.19 -14.04
N LEU A 21 8.32 12.13 -14.87
CA LEU A 21 9.49 11.33 -15.27
C LEU A 21 10.45 10.86 -14.16
N ALA A 22 10.50 9.53 -14.02
CA ALA A 22 11.70 8.73 -13.80
C ALA A 22 12.92 9.47 -13.23
N GLY A 23 13.18 9.26 -11.94
CA GLY A 23 14.51 9.44 -11.38
C GLY A 23 14.75 10.75 -10.65
N GLN A 24 13.92 11.09 -9.65
CA GLN A 24 14.43 11.66 -8.40
C GLN A 24 13.55 11.15 -7.24
N VAL A 25 14.04 10.10 -6.56
CA VAL A 25 13.81 10.00 -5.11
C VAL A 25 14.34 11.33 -4.58
N GLY A 26 13.45 12.24 -4.18
CA GLY A 26 13.85 13.47 -3.53
C GLY A 26 14.58 13.07 -2.26
N GLN A 27 15.92 13.02 -2.31
CA GLN A 27 16.72 13.16 -1.11
C GLN A 27 16.45 14.57 -0.60
N ALA A 28 15.42 14.69 0.24
CA ALA A 28 15.41 15.75 1.23
C ALA A 28 16.74 15.60 1.98
N GLY A 29 17.63 16.57 1.80
CA GLY A 29 18.95 16.56 2.43
C GLY A 29 18.77 16.24 3.91
N SER A 30 19.32 15.10 4.33
CA SER A 30 19.33 14.70 5.73
C SER A 30 20.31 15.62 6.46
N THR A 31 19.81 16.75 6.95
CA THR A 31 20.27 17.20 8.26
C THR A 31 19.98 16.03 9.21
N GLY A 32 20.93 15.66 10.08
CA GLY A 32 20.87 14.46 10.95
C GLY A 32 19.78 14.50 12.03
N GLN A 33 18.62 15.04 11.70
CA GLN A 33 17.43 15.13 12.50
C GLN A 33 16.48 14.02 12.03
N ALA A 34 16.12 13.14 12.96
CA ALA A 34 15.15 12.08 12.70
C ALA A 34 13.89 12.69 12.08
N ASP A 35 13.37 12.05 11.04
CA ASP A 35 12.11 12.46 10.45
C ASP A 35 11.00 12.37 11.51
N PRO A 36 10.35 13.49 11.88
CA PRO A 36 9.32 13.47 12.89
C PRO A 36 8.12 12.59 12.53
N LEU A 37 7.91 12.26 11.24
CA LEU A 37 6.80 11.41 10.79
C LEU A 37 7.07 9.92 10.92
N GLN A 38 8.34 9.49 10.87
CA GLN A 38 8.70 8.07 10.89
C GLN A 38 8.21 7.34 12.15
N GLY A 39 8.11 8.05 13.29
CA GLY A 39 7.57 7.48 14.53
C GLY A 39 6.04 7.28 14.54
N TYR A 40 5.34 7.70 13.49
CA TYR A 40 3.88 7.62 13.36
C TYR A 40 3.43 6.71 12.21
N ASP A 41 4.36 6.06 11.50
CA ASP A 41 4.01 5.07 10.49
C ASP A 41 3.11 3.98 11.10
N VAL A 42 2.05 3.62 10.38
CA VAL A 42 1.07 2.63 10.85
C VAL A 42 1.49 1.27 10.35
N VAL A 43 1.59 0.30 11.27
CA VAL A 43 2.08 -1.05 10.96
C VAL A 43 1.03 -2.10 11.33
N TRP A 44 0.79 -3.03 10.41
CA TRP A 44 0.09 -4.28 10.67
C TRP A 44 1.03 -5.47 10.45
N GLU A 45 1.10 -6.34 11.45
CA GLU A 45 1.92 -7.56 11.44
C GLU A 45 1.09 -8.82 11.12
N SER A 46 -0.19 -8.63 10.80
CA SER A 46 -1.10 -9.69 10.36
C SER A 46 -2.00 -9.19 9.24
N PRO A 47 -2.41 -10.05 8.29
CA PRO A 47 -3.43 -9.69 7.30
C PRO A 47 -4.72 -9.21 7.96
N SER A 48 -5.42 -8.33 7.26
CA SER A 48 -6.68 -7.75 7.69
C SER A 48 -7.81 -8.79 7.71
N GLN A 49 -8.72 -8.67 8.66
CA GLN A 49 -9.96 -9.44 8.72
C GLN A 49 -10.95 -8.99 7.64
N ASP A 50 -11.02 -7.68 7.41
CA ASP A 50 -11.86 -7.06 6.39
C ASP A 50 -11.34 -5.65 6.03
N SER A 51 -12.08 -4.97 5.16
CA SER A 51 -11.70 -3.65 4.65
C SER A 51 -11.71 -2.50 5.67
N SER A 52 -12.20 -2.69 6.90
CA SER A 52 -12.12 -1.70 7.98
C SER A 52 -10.68 -1.46 8.43
N GLN A 53 -9.82 -2.46 8.27
CA GLN A 53 -8.37 -2.38 8.47
C GLN A 53 -7.68 -2.13 7.13
N SER A 54 -8.09 -1.06 6.43
CA SER A 54 -7.42 -0.63 5.20
C SER A 54 -6.61 0.65 5.41
N MET A 55 -5.44 0.73 4.80
CA MET A 55 -4.58 1.91 4.83
C MET A 55 -4.99 2.88 3.73
N PRO A 56 -5.33 4.14 4.06
CA PRO A 56 -5.58 5.15 3.06
C PRO A 56 -4.25 5.55 2.39
N CYS A 57 -4.23 5.55 1.06
CA CYS A 57 -3.14 6.08 0.25
C CYS A 57 -3.74 6.88 -0.91
N GLY A 58 -3.21 8.05 -1.22
CA GLY A 58 -3.80 8.92 -2.23
C GLY A 58 -2.76 9.83 -2.87
N GLY A 59 -3.06 10.27 -4.08
CA GLY A 59 -2.18 11.11 -4.88
C GLY A 59 -2.92 11.71 -6.07
N GLY A 60 -2.72 13.00 -6.31
CA GLY A 60 -3.40 13.72 -7.38
C GLY A 60 -4.92 13.68 -7.21
N ASP A 61 -5.61 13.07 -8.18
CA ASP A 61 -7.07 12.89 -8.19
C ASP A 61 -7.51 11.46 -7.83
N ILE A 62 -6.62 10.60 -7.31
CA ILE A 62 -6.90 9.21 -6.96
C ILE A 62 -6.72 8.95 -5.45
N GLY A 63 -7.70 8.27 -4.86
CA GLY A 63 -7.66 7.74 -3.50
C GLY A 63 -7.79 6.22 -3.48
N LEU A 64 -7.03 5.57 -2.61
CA LEU A 64 -7.00 4.12 -2.39
C LEU A 64 -7.20 3.79 -0.91
N ASN A 65 -7.90 2.70 -0.65
CA ASN A 65 -7.92 2.03 0.65
C ASN A 65 -7.32 0.64 0.43
N VAL A 66 -6.13 0.37 0.96
CA VAL A 66 -5.34 -0.84 0.66
C VAL A 66 -5.34 -1.80 1.86
N TRP A 67 -5.58 -3.08 1.63
CA TRP A 67 -5.45 -4.11 2.66
C TRP A 67 -5.10 -5.48 2.06
N VAL A 68 -4.63 -6.40 2.91
CA VAL A 68 -4.45 -7.81 2.55
C VAL A 68 -5.47 -8.64 3.30
N GLU A 69 -6.18 -9.52 2.60
CA GLU A 69 -7.21 -10.40 3.15
C GLU A 69 -7.12 -11.75 2.44
N GLY A 70 -7.10 -12.86 3.19
CA GLY A 70 -7.09 -14.21 2.61
C GLY A 70 -5.90 -14.49 1.66
N GLY A 71 -4.76 -13.81 1.88
CA GLY A 71 -3.57 -13.93 1.03
C GLY A 71 -3.67 -13.17 -0.31
N GLU A 72 -4.67 -12.30 -0.48
CA GLU A 72 -4.83 -11.46 -1.66
C GLU A 72 -4.68 -10.00 -1.27
N VAL A 73 -4.15 -9.17 -2.17
CA VAL A 73 -4.08 -7.72 -1.98
C VAL A 73 -5.35 -7.12 -2.56
N LEU A 74 -6.06 -6.31 -1.77
CA LEU A 74 -7.27 -5.64 -2.20
C LEU A 74 -7.12 -4.15 -2.02
N PHE A 75 -7.78 -3.40 -2.91
CA PHE A 75 -7.99 -2.00 -2.65
C PHE A 75 -9.29 -1.48 -3.25
N TYR A 76 -9.90 -0.52 -2.56
CA TYR A 76 -10.92 0.33 -3.16
C TYR A 76 -10.25 1.48 -3.89
N MET A 77 -10.82 1.90 -5.01
CA MET A 77 -10.38 3.06 -5.77
C MET A 77 -11.47 4.13 -5.76
N GLN A 78 -11.05 5.38 -5.61
CA GLN A 78 -11.89 6.56 -5.73
C GLN A 78 -11.16 7.59 -6.60
N ARG A 79 -11.93 8.37 -7.37
CA ARG A 79 -11.42 9.50 -8.14
C ARG A 79 -12.15 10.78 -7.75
N SER A 80 -11.42 11.88 -7.60
CA SER A 80 -12.01 13.21 -7.37
C SER A 80 -13.07 13.54 -8.43
N GLY A 81 -14.20 14.08 -8.00
CA GLY A 81 -15.35 14.37 -8.86
C GLY A 81 -16.32 13.21 -9.08
N SER A 82 -16.01 12.00 -8.58
CA SER A 82 -16.96 10.88 -8.58
C SER A 82 -17.87 10.96 -7.35
N LEU A 83 -19.02 11.62 -7.54
CA LEU A 83 -19.98 11.90 -6.47
C LEU A 83 -21.29 11.16 -6.70
N ALA A 84 -21.92 10.76 -5.62
CA ALA A 84 -23.32 10.37 -5.61
C ALA A 84 -24.25 11.60 -5.66
N GLU A 85 -25.55 11.37 -5.87
CA GLU A 85 -26.58 12.43 -5.91
C GLU A 85 -26.61 13.28 -4.63
N ASN A 86 -26.27 12.68 -3.50
CA ASN A 86 -26.18 13.34 -2.19
C ASN A 86 -24.81 14.00 -1.93
N ASN A 87 -23.96 14.19 -2.96
CA ASN A 87 -22.61 14.74 -2.86
C ASN A 87 -21.61 13.91 -2.03
N GLU A 88 -21.86 12.62 -1.81
CA GLU A 88 -20.88 11.72 -1.17
C GLU A 88 -19.85 11.18 -2.16
N TYR A 89 -18.61 11.00 -1.69
CA TYR A 89 -17.56 10.37 -2.48
C TYR A 89 -17.81 8.87 -2.65
N LEU A 90 -17.67 8.40 -3.89
CA LEU A 90 -17.87 7.00 -4.24
C LEU A 90 -16.56 6.21 -4.30
N LYS A 91 -16.57 5.03 -3.69
CA LYS A 91 -15.62 3.95 -4.02
C LYS A 91 -16.05 3.36 -5.37
N LEU A 92 -15.39 3.78 -6.44
CA LEU A 92 -15.69 3.41 -7.83
C LEU A 92 -15.66 1.90 -8.07
N GLY A 93 -14.86 1.17 -7.30
CA GLY A 93 -14.80 -0.27 -7.36
C GLY A 93 -13.75 -0.84 -6.42
N ARG A 94 -13.68 -2.18 -6.40
CA ARG A 94 -12.68 -2.94 -5.67
C ARG A 94 -11.81 -3.72 -6.65
N VAL A 95 -10.50 -3.59 -6.50
CA VAL A 95 -9.52 -4.40 -7.22
C VAL A 95 -9.01 -5.48 -6.27
N ARG A 96 -8.80 -6.68 -6.81
CA ARG A 96 -8.26 -7.85 -6.11
C ARG A 96 -7.09 -8.41 -6.90
N LEU A 97 -5.91 -8.45 -6.29
CA LEU A 97 -4.70 -9.01 -6.87
C LEU A 97 -4.43 -10.36 -6.21
N ARG A 98 -4.35 -11.38 -7.06
CA ARG A 98 -3.92 -12.72 -6.70
C ARG A 98 -2.56 -12.98 -7.33
N LEU A 99 -1.59 -13.38 -6.52
CA LEU A 99 -0.24 -13.68 -6.96
C LEU A 99 -0.03 -15.20 -7.02
N ASP A 100 0.77 -15.65 -7.99
CA ASP A 100 1.18 -17.05 -8.13
C ASP A 100 2.67 -17.10 -8.54
N PRO A 101 3.57 -17.56 -7.66
CA PRO A 101 3.33 -18.06 -6.30
C PRO A 101 2.82 -16.96 -5.35
N ASN A 102 2.07 -17.34 -4.32
CA ASN A 102 1.47 -16.38 -3.38
C ASN A 102 2.37 -16.16 -2.14
N PRO A 103 3.03 -14.99 -2.00
CA PRO A 103 3.90 -14.67 -0.87
C PRO A 103 3.12 -14.35 0.43
N PHE A 104 1.79 -14.33 0.37
CA PHE A 104 0.90 -14.05 1.49
C PHE A 104 0.06 -15.27 1.89
N ALA A 105 0.25 -16.42 1.25
CA ALA A 105 -0.50 -17.66 1.54
C ALA A 105 0.15 -18.49 2.66
N GLY A 106 1.43 -18.26 2.96
CA GLY A 106 2.13 -18.92 4.06
C GLY A 106 1.76 -18.32 5.41
N SER A 107 1.72 -19.16 6.44
CA SER A 107 1.70 -18.72 7.86
C SER A 107 3.08 -18.23 8.33
N ASP A 108 3.96 -17.89 7.40
CA ASP A 108 5.31 -17.47 7.70
C ASP A 108 5.29 -16.10 8.38
N SER A 109 6.06 -15.99 9.46
CA SER A 109 5.98 -14.95 10.49
C SER A 109 6.53 -13.58 10.05
N THR A 110 6.52 -13.27 8.76
CA THR A 110 7.15 -12.07 8.19
C THR A 110 6.18 -11.13 7.49
N PHE A 111 4.86 -11.36 7.60
CA PHE A 111 3.89 -10.42 7.06
C PHE A 111 4.05 -9.06 7.74
N ARG A 112 4.19 -8.02 6.92
CA ARG A 112 4.19 -6.63 7.38
C ARG A 112 3.52 -5.76 6.34
N GLN A 113 2.49 -5.04 6.75
CA GLN A 113 1.89 -3.98 5.96
C GLN A 113 2.11 -2.65 6.69
N GLU A 114 2.66 -1.66 6.00
CA GLU A 114 3.12 -0.41 6.59
C GLU A 114 2.66 0.79 5.75
N LEU A 115 1.97 1.74 6.39
CA LEU A 115 1.64 3.04 5.81
C LEU A 115 2.78 3.99 6.14
N LYS A 116 3.61 4.28 5.14
CA LYS A 116 4.72 5.22 5.24
C LYS A 116 4.23 6.63 5.00
N LEU A 117 4.12 7.40 6.07
CA LEU A 117 3.47 8.72 6.05
C LEU A 117 4.27 9.75 5.27
N ARG A 118 5.61 9.70 5.35
CA ARG A 118 6.49 10.62 4.61
C ARG A 118 6.44 10.37 3.11
N GLU A 119 6.49 9.12 2.70
CA GLU A 119 6.52 8.70 1.30
C GLU A 119 5.11 8.66 0.67
N GLY A 120 4.06 8.63 1.49
CA GLY A 120 2.68 8.62 1.03
C GLY A 120 2.27 7.30 0.36
N LEU A 121 2.87 6.18 0.77
CA LEU A 121 2.67 4.87 0.16
C LEU A 121 2.35 3.79 1.19
N VAL A 122 1.80 2.68 0.71
CA VAL A 122 1.62 1.46 1.51
C VAL A 122 2.62 0.42 1.03
N GLU A 123 3.41 -0.11 1.94
CA GLU A 123 4.34 -1.21 1.68
C GLU A 123 3.83 -2.51 2.30
N ILE A 124 3.82 -3.57 1.51
CA ILE A 124 3.39 -4.91 1.92
C ILE A 124 4.54 -5.87 1.69
N HIS A 125 4.97 -6.53 2.76
CA HIS A 125 6.00 -7.55 2.76
C HIS A 125 5.36 -8.92 3.00
N GLY A 126 5.63 -9.84 2.08
CA GLY A 126 5.26 -11.26 2.15
C GLY A 126 6.51 -12.14 2.25
N GLY A 127 6.33 -13.33 2.80
CA GLY A 127 7.39 -14.28 3.14
C GLY A 127 7.56 -15.41 2.14
#